data_AF-V7PYF0-F1
#
_entry.id   AF-V7PYF0-F1
#
_cell.length_a   1.000
_cell.length_b   1.000
_cell.length_c   1.000
_cell.angle_alpha   90.00
_cell.angle_beta   90.00
_cell.angle_gamma   90.00
#
_symmetry.space_group_name_H-M   'P 1'
#
loop_
_entity.id
_entity.type
_entity.pdbx_description
1 polymer ?
#
loop_
_entity_poly.entity_id
_entity_poly.type
_entity_poly.pdbx_seq_one_letter_code
_entity_poly.pdbx_strand_id
1 'polypeptide(L)'
;MIIKNIKLENGYSMIETIIYLAIFTFISIFVINSFIIIMSSFWVTHSNRNILESGITSLERITREIREAESAIINENEIILTNDEDTVSFELEDGLINMYENSILIGNLTNPNMIVSDLSFASISTTESQGVKIQMTISNNNTNNPRSEIFNNTIILRGSY
;
A
#
# COMPACT_ATOMS: atom_id res chain seq x y z
N MET A 1 -40.30 -18.54 -72.09
CA MET A 1 -40.72 -17.36 -71.30
C MET A 1 -40.12 -17.52 -69.91
N ILE A 2 -39.04 -16.81 -69.60
CA ILE A 2 -38.36 -16.88 -68.29
C ILE A 2 -38.53 -15.51 -67.63
N ILE A 3 -39.34 -15.45 -66.57
CA ILE A 3 -39.53 -14.23 -65.78
C ILE A 3 -38.33 -14.13 -64.84
N LYS A 4 -37.45 -13.15 -65.11
CA LYS A 4 -36.29 -12.84 -64.27
C LYS A 4 -36.77 -12.03 -63.07
N ASN A 5 -36.72 -12.65 -61.89
CA ASN A 5 -37.07 -12.01 -60.62
C ASN A 5 -35.91 -11.09 -60.19
N ILE A 6 -36.06 -9.79 -60.37
CA ILE A 6 -35.06 -8.79 -59.97
C ILE A 6 -35.22 -8.56 -58.47
N LYS A 7 -34.27 -9.05 -57.66
CA LYS A 7 -34.16 -8.66 -56.26
C LYS A 7 -33.68 -7.21 -56.20
N LEU A 8 -34.50 -6.31 -55.65
CA LEU A 8 -34.06 -4.97 -55.29
C LEU A 8 -33.21 -5.10 -54.02
N GLU A 9 -31.92 -4.76 -54.12
CA GLU A 9 -31.06 -4.59 -52.94
C GLU A 9 -31.41 -3.24 -52.30
N ASN A 10 -32.03 -3.27 -51.12
CA ASN A 10 -32.44 -2.07 -50.41
C ASN A 10 -31.21 -1.41 -49.77
N GLY A 11 -30.80 -0.26 -50.29
CA GLY A 11 -29.77 0.58 -49.66
C GLY A 11 -30.28 1.22 -48.36
N TYR A 12 -29.37 1.44 -47.41
CA TYR A 12 -29.67 2.10 -46.14
C TYR A 12 -30.12 3.55 -46.35
N SER A 13 -31.12 3.97 -45.58
CA SER A 13 -31.58 5.36 -45.62
C SER A 13 -30.65 6.28 -44.81
N MET A 14 -30.44 7.52 -45.26
CA MET A 14 -29.62 8.50 -44.52
C MET A 14 -30.11 8.70 -43.08
N ILE A 15 -31.43 8.70 -42.86
CA ILE A 15 -32.01 8.83 -41.52
C ILE A 15 -31.67 7.65 -40.61
N GLU A 16 -31.64 6.44 -41.15
CA GLU A 16 -31.32 5.22 -40.41
C GLU A 16 -29.85 5.25 -39.95
N THR A 17 -28.95 5.75 -40.81
CA THR A 17 -27.53 5.95 -40.46
C THR A 17 -27.34 6.95 -39.33
N ILE A 18 -28.09 8.06 -39.33
CA ILE A 18 -28.02 9.08 -38.27
C ILE A 18 -28.52 8.51 -36.93
N ILE A 19 -29.61 7.73 -36.95
CA ILE A 19 -30.14 7.08 -35.75
C ILE A 19 -29.11 6.07 -35.20
N TYR A 20 -28.48 5.27 -36.05
CA TYR A 20 -27.44 4.33 -35.64
C TYR A 20 -26.21 5.04 -35.07
N LEU A 21 -25.79 6.16 -35.66
CA LEU A 21 -24.71 6.98 -35.11
C LEU A 21 -25.07 7.55 -33.73
N ALA A 22 -26.29 8.05 -33.55
CA ALA A 22 -26.73 8.56 -32.25
C ALA A 22 -26.69 7.46 -31.17
N ILE A 23 -27.24 6.28 -31.48
CA ILE A 23 -27.20 5.13 -30.55
C ILE A 23 -25.75 4.70 -30.28
N PHE A 24 -24.92 4.62 -31.31
CA PHE A 24 -23.52 4.23 -31.18
C PHE A 24 -22.74 5.20 -30.30
N THR A 25 -22.91 6.52 -30.50
CA THR A 25 -22.25 7.53 -29.67
C THR A 25 -22.68 7.42 -28.21
N PHE A 26 -23.97 7.19 -27.95
CA PHE A 26 -24.50 7.02 -26.59
C PHE A 26 -23.89 5.79 -25.90
N ILE A 27 -23.85 4.64 -26.60
CA ILE A 27 -23.24 3.42 -26.09
C ILE A 27 -21.73 3.63 -25.87
N SER A 28 -21.05 4.31 -26.80
CA SER A 28 -19.60 4.57 -26.70
C SER A 28 -19.27 5.41 -25.47
N ILE A 29 -20.05 6.46 -25.18
CA ILE A 29 -19.88 7.27 -23.97
C ILE A 29 -20.04 6.41 -22.71
N PHE A 30 -21.07 5.56 -22.67
CA PHE A 30 -21.30 4.66 -21.55
C PHE A 30 -20.12 3.69 -21.34
N VAL A 31 -19.59 3.11 -22.42
CA VAL A 31 -18.46 2.19 -22.38
C VAL A 31 -17.19 2.91 -21.89
N ILE A 32 -16.88 4.10 -22.41
CA ILE A 32 -15.72 4.88 -21.99
C ILE A 32 -15.79 5.23 -20.50
N ASN A 33 -16.95 5.69 -20.02
CA ASN A 33 -17.15 5.98 -18.61
C ASN A 33 -16.94 4.74 -17.73
N SER A 34 -17.46 3.60 -18.17
CA SER A 34 -17.26 2.31 -17.47
C SER A 34 -15.78 1.94 -17.37
N PHE A 35 -15.02 2.13 -18.46
CA PHE A 35 -13.57 1.87 -18.47
C PHE A 35 -12.81 2.80 -17.52
N ILE A 36 -13.16 4.08 -17.45
CA ILE A 36 -12.53 5.04 -16.52
C ILE A 36 -12.73 4.60 -15.07
N ILE A 37 -13.95 4.17 -14.71
CA ILE A 37 -14.28 3.68 -13.35
C ILE A 37 -13.49 2.41 -13.02
N ILE A 38 -13.41 1.47 -13.97
CA ILE A 38 -12.66 0.22 -13.78
C ILE A 38 -11.17 0.54 -13.56
N MET A 39 -10.60 1.43 -14.37
CA MET A 39 -9.20 1.83 -14.27
C MET A 39 -8.90 2.46 -12.91
N SER A 40 -9.73 3.40 -12.44
CA SER A 40 -9.52 4.04 -11.14
C SER A 40 -9.63 3.04 -9.98
N SER A 41 -10.55 2.07 -10.07
CA SER A 41 -10.68 0.99 -9.09
C SER A 41 -9.43 0.10 -9.02
N PHE A 42 -8.82 -0.22 -10.16
CA PHE A 42 -7.55 -0.95 -10.19
C PHE A 42 -6.42 -0.19 -9.50
N TRP A 43 -6.29 1.11 -9.76
CA TRP A 43 -5.27 1.95 -9.11
C TRP A 43 -5.45 1.99 -7.59
N VAL A 44 -6.69 2.17 -7.13
CA VAL A 44 -7.02 2.17 -5.70
C VAL A 44 -6.69 0.83 -5.06
N THR A 45 -7.06 -0.28 -5.69
CA THR A 45 -6.80 -1.64 -5.19
C THR A 45 -5.31 -1.93 -5.12
N HIS A 46 -4.56 -1.57 -6.16
CA HIS A 46 -3.12 -1.75 -6.21
C HIS A 46 -2.41 -0.91 -5.14
N SER A 47 -2.78 0.36 -4.99
CA SER A 47 -2.27 1.22 -3.93
C SER A 47 -2.53 0.63 -2.54
N ASN A 48 -3.75 0.12 -2.30
CA ASN A 48 -4.10 -0.47 -1.02
C ASN A 48 -3.26 -1.71 -0.71
N ARG A 49 -3.06 -2.57 -1.71
CA ARG A 49 -2.20 -3.74 -1.56
C ARG A 49 -0.77 -3.35 -1.20
N ASN A 50 -0.21 -2.35 -1.88
CA ASN A 50 1.16 -1.93 -1.63
C ASN A 50 1.33 -1.28 -0.24
N ILE A 51 0.32 -0.54 0.26
CA ILE A 51 0.31 -0.02 1.64
C ILE A 51 0.34 -1.18 2.64
N LEU A 52 -0.53 -2.17 2.45
CA LEU A 52 -0.61 -3.35 3.33
C LEU A 52 0.67 -4.18 3.29
N GLU A 53 1.22 -4.45 2.12
CA GLU A 53 2.48 -5.19 1.96
C GLU A 53 3.64 -4.47 2.63
N SER A 54 3.80 -3.16 2.38
CA SER A 54 4.87 -2.36 3.00
C SER A 54 4.73 -2.33 4.53
N GLY A 55 3.52 -2.16 5.04
CA GLY A 55 3.25 -2.17 6.48
C GLY A 55 3.49 -3.53 7.12
N ILE A 56 2.96 -4.60 6.54
CA ILE A 56 3.14 -5.96 7.10
C ILE A 56 4.62 -6.34 7.08
N THR A 57 5.32 -6.17 5.96
CA THR A 57 6.74 -6.55 5.86
C THR A 57 7.63 -5.72 6.79
N SER A 58 7.41 -4.40 6.89
CA SER A 58 8.15 -3.56 7.83
C SER A 58 7.88 -3.99 9.28
N LEU A 59 6.61 -4.19 9.63
CA LEU A 59 6.20 -4.57 10.98
C LEU A 59 6.74 -5.95 11.37
N GLU A 60 6.72 -6.91 10.47
CA GLU A 60 7.28 -8.25 10.68
C GLU A 60 8.79 -8.21 10.89
N ARG A 61 9.52 -7.37 10.12
CA ARG A 61 10.95 -7.20 10.32
C ARG A 61 11.25 -6.61 11.70
N ILE A 62 10.63 -5.48 12.04
CA ILE A 62 10.82 -4.82 13.34
C ILE A 62 10.43 -5.77 14.49
N THR A 63 9.30 -6.47 14.35
CA THR A 63 8.82 -7.43 15.35
C THR A 63 9.80 -8.56 15.58
N ARG A 64 10.45 -9.08 14.53
CA ARG A 64 11.46 -10.13 14.66
C ARG A 64 12.65 -9.63 15.46
N GLU A 65 13.21 -8.47 15.10
CA GLU A 65 14.37 -7.94 15.83
C GLU A 65 14.03 -7.63 17.30
N ILE A 66 12.83 -7.10 17.60
CA ILE A 66 12.42 -6.87 19.01
C ILE A 66 12.32 -8.18 19.80
N ARG A 67 11.85 -9.28 19.18
CA ARG A 67 11.78 -10.59 19.85
C ARG A 67 13.15 -11.20 20.11
N GLU A 68 14.13 -10.86 19.28
CA GLU A 68 15.50 -11.37 19.40
C GLU A 68 16.34 -10.50 20.35
N ALA A 69 15.96 -9.23 20.53
CA ALA A 69 16.64 -8.29 21.41
C ALA A 69 16.53 -8.63 22.89
N GLU A 70 17.61 -8.39 23.63
CA GLU A 70 17.66 -8.49 25.09
C GLU A 70 17.26 -7.17 25.76
N SER A 71 17.55 -6.05 25.09
CA SER A 71 17.19 -4.73 25.57
C SER A 71 16.79 -3.81 24.42
N ALA A 72 15.94 -2.84 24.75
CA ALA A 72 15.46 -1.83 23.81
C ALA A 72 15.58 -0.44 24.44
N ILE A 73 16.20 0.47 23.70
CA ILE A 73 16.21 1.90 24.00
C ILE A 73 15.26 2.56 23.02
N ILE A 74 14.26 3.26 23.54
CA ILE A 74 13.23 3.92 22.75
C ILE A 74 13.45 5.42 22.80
N ASN A 75 13.60 6.02 21.62
CA ASN A 75 13.55 7.45 21.38
C ASN A 75 12.21 7.79 20.68
N GLU A 76 12.00 9.06 20.32
CA GLU A 76 10.70 9.53 19.80
C GLU A 76 10.26 8.77 18.52
N ASN A 77 11.16 8.70 17.53
CA ASN A 77 10.92 8.07 16.22
C ASN A 77 11.93 6.95 15.90
N GLU A 78 12.70 6.53 16.90
CA GLU A 78 13.77 5.56 16.76
C GLU A 78 13.68 4.53 17.88
N ILE A 79 13.99 3.28 17.55
CA ILE A 79 14.26 2.24 18.54
C ILE A 79 15.62 1.62 18.26
N ILE A 80 16.41 1.45 19.32
CA ILE A 80 17.71 0.77 19.29
C ILE A 80 17.57 -0.51 20.07
N LEU A 81 17.88 -1.63 19.43
CA LEU A 81 17.76 -2.98 19.93
C LEU A 81 19.16 -3.57 20.09
N THR A 82 19.45 -4.17 21.23
CA THR A 82 20.73 -4.83 21.49
C THR A 82 20.52 -6.32 21.68
N ASN A 83 21.29 -7.12 20.96
CA ASN A 83 21.33 -8.57 21.06
C ASN A 83 22.79 -9.02 21.18
N ASP A 84 23.18 -9.47 22.38
CA ASP A 84 24.55 -9.87 22.71
C ASP A 84 25.59 -8.75 22.41
N GLU A 85 26.26 -8.82 21.26
CA GLU A 85 27.27 -7.84 20.80
C GLU A 85 26.80 -6.98 19.62
N ASP A 86 25.67 -7.32 19.00
CA ASP A 86 25.11 -6.62 17.84
C ASP A 86 24.02 -5.63 18.23
N THR A 87 23.94 -4.54 17.48
CA THR A 87 22.90 -3.52 17.62
C THR A 87 22.13 -3.37 16.32
N VAL A 88 20.80 -3.33 16.43
CA VAL A 88 19.90 -3.05 15.31
C VAL A 88 19.07 -1.84 15.68
N SER A 89 19.02 -0.81 14.83
CA SER A 89 18.11 0.31 15.03
C SER A 89 17.18 0.54 13.86
N PHE A 90 16.00 1.06 14.19
CA PHE A 90 15.01 1.49 13.22
C PHE A 90 14.70 2.95 13.46
N GLU A 91 14.76 3.75 12.41
CA GLU A 91 14.53 5.19 12.46
C GLU A 91 13.60 5.61 11.32
N LEU A 92 12.69 6.53 11.63
CA LEU A 92 11.92 7.22 10.60
C LEU A 92 12.66 8.47 10.14
N GLU A 93 13.11 8.45 8.88
CA GLU A 93 13.83 9.56 8.24
C GLU A 93 13.22 9.79 6.84
N ASP A 94 12.96 11.05 6.47
CA ASP A 94 12.40 11.42 5.15
C ASP A 94 11.14 10.64 4.72
N GLY A 95 10.30 10.25 5.68
CA GLY A 95 9.07 9.50 5.42
C GLY A 95 9.29 8.02 5.11
N LEU A 96 10.46 7.49 5.48
CA LEU A 96 10.94 6.16 5.16
C LEU A 96 11.49 5.50 6.42
N ILE A 97 11.23 4.20 6.62
CA ILE A 97 11.77 3.48 7.80
C ILE A 97 13.11 2.85 7.43
N ASN A 98 14.18 3.44 7.95
CA ASN A 98 15.54 2.98 7.75
C ASN A 98 15.94 1.96 8.82
N MET A 99 16.70 0.95 8.41
CA MET A 99 17.27 -0.08 9.28
C MET A 99 18.78 0.05 9.30
N TYR A 100 19.33 0.10 10.50
CA TYR A 100 20.77 0.14 10.74
C TYR A 100 21.20 -1.10 11.50
N GLU A 101 22.35 -1.66 11.14
CA GLU A 101 23.04 -2.70 11.91
C GLU A 101 24.41 -2.13 12.32
N ASN A 102 24.71 -2.12 13.62
CA ASN A 102 25.96 -1.59 14.16
C ASN A 102 26.24 -0.15 13.68
N SER A 103 25.19 0.67 13.66
CA SER A 103 25.17 2.07 13.18
C SER A 103 25.45 2.25 11.67
N ILE A 104 25.39 1.18 10.87
CA ILE A 104 25.56 1.22 9.42
C ILE A 104 24.19 1.03 8.77
N LEU A 105 23.81 1.92 7.85
CA LEU A 105 22.57 1.80 7.10
C LEU A 105 22.59 0.54 6.22
N ILE A 106 21.68 -0.39 6.47
CA ILE A 106 21.53 -1.63 5.69
C ILE A 106 20.48 -1.45 4.59
N GLY A 107 19.46 -0.64 4.85
CA GLY A 107 18.47 -0.28 3.83
C GLY A 107 17.16 0.22 4.40
N ASN A 108 16.19 0.36 3.50
CA ASN A 108 14.86 0.83 3.81
C ASN A 108 13.85 -0.33 3.87
N LEU A 109 12.93 -0.29 4.84
CA LEU A 109 11.90 -1.31 5.01
C LEU A 109 10.60 -1.04 4.24
N THR A 110 10.44 0.18 3.76
CA THR A 110 9.23 0.66 3.11
C THR A 110 9.41 0.80 1.60
N ASN A 111 8.31 0.71 0.85
CA ASN A 111 8.37 0.93 -0.60
C ASN A 111 8.63 2.43 -0.89
N PRO A 112 9.50 2.81 -1.84
CA PRO A 112 9.77 4.21 -2.17
C PRO A 112 8.55 5.03 -2.62
N ASN A 113 7.47 4.38 -3.05
CA ASN A 113 6.21 5.05 -3.41
C ASN A 113 5.26 5.26 -2.22
N MET A 114 5.68 4.85 -1.01
CA MET A 114 4.95 5.02 0.23
C MET A 114 5.65 6.05 1.11
N ILE A 115 4.87 6.68 1.97
CA ILE A 115 5.33 7.62 2.98
C ILE A 115 4.83 7.13 4.33
N VAL A 116 5.75 6.98 5.26
CA VAL A 116 5.46 6.80 6.67
C VAL A 116 5.37 8.18 7.31
N SER A 117 4.18 8.56 7.73
CA SER A 117 3.95 9.88 8.34
C SER A 117 4.19 9.90 9.84
N ASP A 118 4.14 8.73 10.48
CA ASP A 118 4.31 8.56 11.92
C ASP A 118 4.89 7.17 12.17
N LEU A 119 5.90 7.11 13.03
CA LEU A 119 6.45 5.89 13.61
C LEU A 119 6.73 6.21 15.08
N SER A 120 6.08 5.48 15.97
CA SER A 120 6.25 5.65 17.41
C SER A 120 6.40 4.31 18.10
N PHE A 121 7.23 4.31 19.13
CA PHE A 121 7.50 3.17 20.00
C PHE A 121 7.13 3.55 21.43
N ALA A 122 6.52 2.63 22.16
CA ALA A 122 6.21 2.82 23.57
C ALA A 122 6.65 1.59 24.38
N SER A 123 7.44 1.82 25.42
CA SER A 123 7.84 0.78 26.35
C SER A 123 6.64 0.33 27.19
N ILE A 124 6.51 -0.98 27.38
CA ILE A 124 5.60 -1.61 28.33
C ILE A 124 6.46 -2.35 29.32
N SER A 125 6.35 -2.01 30.60
CA SER A 125 7.11 -2.66 31.68
C SER A 125 6.15 -3.14 32.74
N THR A 126 6.30 -4.39 33.14
CA THR A 126 5.64 -5.02 34.29
C THR A 126 6.71 -5.63 35.20
N THR A 127 6.32 -6.14 36.36
CA THR A 127 7.25 -6.77 37.31
C THR A 127 7.98 -7.98 36.72
N GLU A 128 7.32 -8.69 35.80
CA GLU A 128 7.80 -9.97 35.25
C GLU A 128 8.16 -9.88 33.75
N SER A 129 7.85 -8.76 33.08
CA SER A 129 7.94 -8.68 31.61
C SER A 129 8.14 -7.26 31.08
N GLN A 130 8.94 -7.14 30.03
CA GLN A 130 9.18 -5.96 29.22
C GLN A 130 8.72 -6.19 27.79
N GLY A 131 8.09 -5.17 27.20
CA GLY A 131 7.57 -5.18 25.86
C GLY A 131 7.66 -3.83 25.18
N VAL A 132 7.40 -3.81 23.89
CA VAL A 132 7.34 -2.63 23.03
C VAL A 132 6.03 -2.65 22.27
N LYS A 133 5.28 -1.55 22.34
CA LYS A 133 4.19 -1.25 21.42
C LYS A 133 4.75 -0.42 20.27
N ILE A 134 4.47 -0.86 19.05
CA ILE A 134 4.78 -0.15 17.80
C ILE A 134 3.48 0.41 17.25
N GLN A 135 3.52 1.65 16.79
CA GLN A 135 2.48 2.24 15.98
C GLN A 135 3.13 2.95 14.79
N MET A 136 2.63 2.68 13.59
CA MET A 136 3.09 3.39 12.39
C MET A 136 1.94 3.68 11.45
N THR A 137 2.04 4.79 10.74
CA THR A 137 1.04 5.23 9.76
C THR A 137 1.69 5.31 8.40
N ILE A 138 1.17 4.50 7.45
CA ILE A 138 1.71 4.43 6.09
C ILE A 138 0.65 4.92 5.12
N SER A 139 1.08 5.78 4.19
CA SER A 139 0.25 6.31 3.14
C SER A 139 0.92 6.19 1.77
N ASN A 140 0.12 6.23 0.71
CA ASN A 140 0.66 6.36 -0.65
C ASN A 140 1.11 7.82 -0.89
N ASN A 141 2.25 8.00 -1.57
CA ASN A 141 2.77 9.29 -2.04
C ASN A 141 1.90 9.96 -3.15
N ASN A 142 0.61 9.64 -3.24
CA ASN A 142 -0.31 10.23 -4.20
C ASN A 142 -1.10 11.36 -3.56
N THR A 143 -0.88 12.59 -4.02
CA THR A 143 -1.49 13.82 -3.49
C THR A 143 -2.98 13.93 -3.75
N ASN A 144 -3.53 13.23 -4.74
CA ASN A 144 -4.91 13.45 -5.20
C ASN A 144 -5.94 12.58 -4.46
N ASN A 145 -5.52 11.48 -3.85
CA ASN A 145 -6.38 10.63 -3.02
C ASN A 145 -5.51 9.85 -2.02
N PRO A 146 -4.91 10.54 -1.03
CA PRO A 146 -4.02 9.90 -0.08
C PRO A 146 -4.83 8.88 0.72
N ARG A 147 -4.50 7.60 0.53
CA ARG A 147 -4.95 6.54 1.42
C ARG A 147 -3.88 6.30 2.45
N SER A 148 -4.31 6.09 3.68
CA SER A 148 -3.46 5.87 4.83
C SER A 148 -4.03 4.73 5.65
N GLU A 149 -3.15 3.88 6.16
CA GLU A 149 -3.48 2.80 7.08
C GLU A 149 -2.58 2.89 8.31
N ILE A 150 -3.14 2.53 9.46
CA ILE A 150 -2.41 2.53 10.74
C ILE A 150 -2.13 1.07 11.12
N PHE A 151 -0.86 0.77 11.34
CA PHE A 151 -0.38 -0.53 11.79
C PHE A 151 0.01 -0.43 13.26
N ASN A 152 -0.40 -1.44 14.03
CA ASN A 152 -0.10 -1.51 15.46
C ASN A 152 0.35 -2.92 15.79
N ASN A 153 1.35 -3.04 16.67
CA ASN A 153 1.72 -4.32 17.25
C ASN A 153 2.24 -4.14 18.67
N THR A 154 2.14 -5.18 19.49
CA THR A 154 2.76 -5.23 20.82
C THR A 154 3.58 -6.50 20.92
N ILE A 155 4.86 -6.34 21.26
CA ILE A 155 5.85 -7.41 21.27
C ILE A 155 6.48 -7.47 22.65
N ILE A 156 6.70 -8.68 23.17
CA ILE A 156 7.45 -8.93 24.42
C ILE A 156 8.91 -9.25 24.06
N LEU A 157 9.87 -8.71 24.82
CA LEU A 157 11.30 -8.95 24.61
C LEU A 157 11.71 -10.38 24.98
N ARG A 158 12.86 -10.81 24.47
CA ARG A 158 13.48 -12.10 24.82
C ARG A 158 13.75 -12.17 26.32
N GLY A 159 13.46 -13.32 26.93
CA GLY A 159 13.77 -13.57 28.36
C GLY A 159 12.88 -12.82 29.36
N SER A 160 11.81 -12.18 28.89
CA SER A 160 10.85 -11.43 29.71
C SER A 160 9.54 -12.19 29.97
N TYR A 161 9.61 -13.51 30.07
CA TYR A 161 8.50 -14.43 30.33
C TYR A 161 8.91 -15.53 31.31
#